data_AF-A0A257JEY7-F1
#
_entry.id   AF-A0A257JEY7-F1
#
_cell.length_a   1.000
_cell.length_b   1.000
_cell.length_c   1.000
_cell.angle_alpha   90.00
_cell.angle_beta   90.00
_cell.angle_gamma   90.00
#
_symmetry.space_group_name_H-M   'P 1'
#
loop_
_entity.id
_entity.type
_entity.pdbx_description
1 polymer ?
#
loop_
_entity_poly.entity_id
_entity_poly.type
_entity_poly.pdbx_seq_one_letter_code
_entity_poly.pdbx_strand_id
1 'polypeptide(L)'
;FANREEILAEVRIRGFERFAVLLEEAYAVTLGDADTKSAAAAYAYVDFALAHANTYRLMFGEHQQEDGSDAALGRAVTRARATLSVYGDGLIRSGMAEAEARAMEGLIWSTLHGAVTLELAGTTPPGSARETLRLLGRFAARG
;
A
#
# COMPACT_ATOMS: atom_id res chain seq x y z
N PHE A 1 -22.42 -14.92 9.53
CA PHE A 1 -21.83 -13.91 10.43
C PHE A 1 -22.72 -13.76 11.64
N ALA A 2 -22.15 -13.88 12.84
CA ALA A 2 -22.85 -13.81 14.11
C ALA A 2 -23.06 -12.36 14.60
N ASN A 3 -22.20 -11.42 14.19
CA ASN A 3 -22.30 -10.01 14.57
C ASN A 3 -21.69 -9.08 13.49
N ARG A 4 -21.83 -7.76 13.70
CA ARG A 4 -21.28 -6.70 12.82
C ARG A 4 -19.75 -6.79 12.69
N GLU A 5 -19.07 -7.15 13.76
CA GLU A 5 -17.59 -7.21 13.82
C GLU A 5 -17.06 -8.33 12.91
N GLU A 6 -17.70 -9.49 12.88
CA GLU A 6 -17.35 -10.58 11.96
C GLU A 6 -17.58 -10.20 10.49
N ILE A 7 -18.67 -9.48 10.19
CA ILE A 7 -18.92 -8.98 8.82
C ILE A 7 -17.79 -8.02 8.42
N LEU A 8 -17.40 -7.11 9.31
CA LEU A 8 -16.34 -6.14 9.03
C LEU A 8 -14.98 -6.80 8.88
N ALA A 9 -14.65 -7.77 9.75
CA ALA A 9 -13.41 -8.54 9.64
C ALA A 9 -13.33 -9.26 8.29
N GLU A 10 -14.41 -9.91 7.85
CA GLU A 10 -14.46 -10.60 6.55
C GLU A 10 -14.32 -9.62 5.37
N VAL A 11 -15.01 -8.47 5.42
CA VAL A 11 -14.89 -7.45 4.36
C VAL A 11 -13.46 -6.90 4.29
N ARG A 12 -12.81 -6.72 5.44
CA ARG A 12 -11.41 -6.28 5.51
C ARG A 12 -10.46 -7.34 4.97
N ILE A 13 -10.63 -8.60 5.35
CA ILE A 13 -9.83 -9.73 4.83
C ILE A 13 -9.86 -9.72 3.29
N ARG A 14 -11.06 -9.74 2.71
CA ARG A 14 -11.23 -9.73 1.25
C ARG A 14 -10.65 -8.46 0.60
N GLY A 15 -10.78 -7.32 1.29
CA GLY A 15 -10.19 -6.05 0.86
C GLY A 15 -8.67 -6.14 0.75
N PHE A 16 -8.00 -6.59 1.81
CA PHE A 16 -6.54 -6.77 1.84
C PHE A 16 -6.05 -7.85 0.88
N GLU A 17 -6.77 -8.97 0.74
CA GLU A 17 -6.41 -10.03 -0.22
C GLU A 17 -6.46 -9.53 -1.66
N ARG A 18 -7.56 -8.88 -2.06
CA ARG A 18 -7.68 -8.31 -3.41
C ARG A 18 -6.64 -7.23 -3.65
N PHE A 19 -6.39 -6.39 -2.65
CA PHE A 19 -5.36 -5.36 -2.72
C PHE A 19 -3.97 -5.97 -2.96
N ALA A 20 -3.58 -6.97 -2.16
CA ALA A 20 -2.30 -7.64 -2.31
C ALA A 20 -2.14 -8.27 -3.70
N VAL A 21 -3.16 -8.99 -4.18
CA VAL A 21 -3.16 -9.61 -5.52
C VAL A 21 -2.87 -8.57 -6.60
N LEU A 22 -3.55 -7.42 -6.58
CA LEU A 22 -3.38 -6.39 -7.62
C LEU A 22 -1.98 -5.75 -7.59
N LEU A 23 -1.41 -5.55 -6.40
CA LEU A 23 -0.05 -5.02 -6.27
C LEU A 23 0.99 -6.03 -6.73
N GLU A 24 0.83 -7.30 -6.33
CA GLU A 24 1.69 -8.42 -6.73
C GLU A 24 1.65 -8.63 -8.25
N GLU A 25 0.46 -8.62 -8.86
CA GLU A 25 0.29 -8.74 -10.30
C GLU A 25 0.95 -7.58 -11.04
N ALA A 26 0.69 -6.33 -10.63
CA ALA A 26 1.31 -5.14 -11.23
C ALA A 26 2.85 -5.21 -11.17
N TYR A 27 3.40 -5.68 -10.06
CA TYR A 27 4.83 -5.90 -9.92
C TYR A 27 5.35 -7.01 -10.85
N ALA A 28 4.65 -8.15 -10.90
CA ALA A 28 5.09 -9.34 -11.61
C ALA A 28 5.06 -9.20 -13.14
N VAL A 29 4.02 -8.55 -13.69
CA VAL A 29 3.84 -8.39 -15.14
C VAL A 29 4.69 -7.25 -15.73
N THR A 30 5.16 -6.32 -14.89
CA THR A 30 5.97 -5.19 -15.33
C THR A 30 7.38 -5.66 -15.68
N LEU A 31 7.84 -5.35 -16.90
CA LEU A 31 9.21 -5.60 -17.33
C LEU A 31 10.12 -4.45 -16.91
N GLY A 32 11.35 -4.76 -16.53
CA GLY A 32 12.33 -3.75 -16.11
C GLY A 32 13.06 -4.13 -14.81
N ASP A 33 13.79 -3.15 -14.28
CA ASP A 33 14.46 -3.24 -12.99
C ASP A 33 13.48 -3.22 -11.81
N ALA A 34 14.02 -3.43 -10.61
CA ALA A 34 13.24 -3.46 -9.38
C ALA A 34 12.49 -2.14 -9.13
N ASP A 35 13.06 -1.01 -9.55
CA ASP A 35 12.49 0.31 -9.35
C ASP A 35 11.27 0.53 -10.26
N THR A 36 11.38 0.13 -11.53
CA THR A 36 10.27 0.16 -12.49
C THR A 36 9.10 -0.70 -12.01
N LYS A 37 9.39 -1.92 -11.54
CA LYS A 37 8.37 -2.82 -10.99
C LYS A 37 7.72 -2.29 -9.72
N SER A 38 8.53 -1.71 -8.81
CA SER A 38 8.01 -1.11 -7.58
C SER A 38 7.10 0.07 -7.90
N ALA A 39 7.52 0.96 -8.81
CA ALA A 39 6.69 2.07 -9.28
C ALA A 39 5.34 1.59 -9.84
N ALA A 40 5.31 0.51 -10.63
CA ALA A 40 4.07 -0.08 -11.11
C ALA A 40 3.15 -0.55 -9.98
N ALA A 41 3.70 -1.18 -8.93
CA ALA A 41 2.93 -1.55 -7.75
C ALA A 41 2.38 -0.33 -6.98
N ALA A 42 3.11 0.79 -6.89
CA ALA A 42 2.55 2.01 -6.30
C ALA A 42 1.45 2.64 -7.15
N TYR A 43 1.53 2.57 -8.48
CA TYR A 43 0.40 2.99 -9.31
C TYR A 43 -0.83 2.10 -9.05
N ALA A 44 -0.65 0.78 -8.96
CA ALA A 44 -1.72 -0.14 -8.60
C ALA A 44 -2.32 0.13 -7.22
N TYR A 45 -1.51 0.55 -6.24
CA TYR A 45 -1.96 1.02 -4.93
C TYR A 45 -2.97 2.18 -5.08
N VAL A 46 -2.56 3.24 -5.77
CA VAL A 46 -3.39 4.45 -5.94
C VAL A 46 -4.65 4.11 -6.73
N ASP A 47 -4.51 3.33 -7.80
CA ASP A 47 -5.62 2.90 -8.66
C ASP A 47 -6.66 2.09 -7.89
N PHE A 48 -6.22 1.11 -7.09
CA PHE A 48 -7.11 0.32 -6.24
C PHE A 48 -7.89 1.21 -5.29
N ALA A 49 -7.20 2.12 -4.59
CA ALA A 49 -7.83 2.91 -3.56
C ALA A 49 -8.87 3.87 -4.12
N LEU A 50 -8.59 4.50 -5.26
CA LEU A 50 -9.52 5.39 -5.94
C LEU A 50 -10.70 4.62 -6.57
N ALA A 51 -10.46 3.46 -7.18
CA ALA A 51 -11.49 2.63 -7.79
C ALA A 51 -12.40 1.92 -6.76
N HIS A 52 -11.89 1.68 -5.55
CA HIS A 52 -12.56 0.93 -4.49
C HIS A 52 -12.67 1.72 -3.18
N ALA A 53 -13.01 3.01 -3.27
CA ALA A 53 -13.01 3.96 -2.15
C ALA A 53 -13.69 3.45 -0.86
N ASN A 54 -14.86 2.82 -0.96
CA ASN A 54 -15.56 2.29 0.22
C ASN A 54 -14.83 1.11 0.85
N THR A 55 -14.32 0.18 0.04
CA THR A 55 -13.51 -0.95 0.52
C THR A 55 -12.22 -0.45 1.16
N TYR A 56 -11.54 0.50 0.51
CA TYR A 56 -10.30 1.08 1.01
C TYR A 56 -10.52 1.77 2.37
N ARG A 57 -11.58 2.57 2.51
CA ARG A 57 -11.95 3.16 3.81
C ARG A 57 -12.21 2.12 4.89
N LEU A 58 -12.87 1.01 4.56
CA LEU A 58 -13.12 -0.07 5.53
C LEU A 58 -11.84 -0.82 5.93
N MET A 59 -10.90 -1.01 5.01
CA MET A 59 -9.61 -1.66 5.29
C MET A 59 -8.84 -0.94 6.40
N PHE A 60 -8.85 0.41 6.38
CA PHE A 60 -8.05 1.28 7.26
C PHE A 60 -8.88 2.07 8.29
N GLY A 61 -10.21 1.93 8.31
CA GLY A 61 -11.12 2.80 9.07
C GLY A 61 -11.32 2.45 10.53
N GLU A 62 -10.99 1.22 10.96
CA GLU A 62 -11.07 0.82 12.36
C GLU A 62 -9.66 0.68 12.96
N HIS A 63 -9.46 1.26 14.15
CA HIS A 63 -8.29 1.03 15.01
C HIS A 63 -8.33 -0.39 15.58
N GLN A 64 -8.42 -1.42 14.73
CA GLN A 64 -7.93 -2.70 15.16
C GLN A 64 -6.42 -2.60 15.03
N GLN A 65 -5.79 -2.52 16.21
CA GLN A 65 -4.39 -2.81 16.47
C GLN A 65 -3.90 -3.80 15.42
N GLU A 66 -2.72 -3.56 14.85
CA GLU A 66 -2.04 -4.53 14.02
C GLU A 66 -2.13 -5.88 14.71
N ASP A 67 -3.10 -6.69 14.27
CA ASP A 67 -3.28 -8.03 14.76
C ASP A 67 -2.12 -8.77 14.12
N GLY A 68 -0.95 -8.66 14.75
CA GLY A 68 0.16 -9.61 14.62
C GLY A 68 -0.26 -11.01 15.12
N SER A 69 -1.56 -11.29 15.18
CA SER A 69 -2.13 -12.59 15.40
C SER A 69 -2.08 -13.37 14.09
N ASP A 70 -1.88 -14.68 14.18
CA ASP A 70 -2.00 -15.60 13.05
C ASP A 70 -3.48 -15.86 12.68
N ALA A 71 -4.35 -14.86 12.85
CA ALA A 71 -5.71 -14.89 12.37
C ALA A 71 -5.76 -14.56 10.86
N ALA A 72 -6.88 -14.87 10.21
CA ALA A 72 -7.05 -14.63 8.78
C ALA A 72 -6.81 -13.15 8.39
N LEU A 73 -7.30 -12.21 9.22
CA LEU A 73 -7.07 -10.78 9.00
C LEU A 73 -5.60 -10.40 9.13
N GLY A 74 -4.89 -10.89 10.15
CA GLY A 74 -3.46 -10.63 10.34
C GLY A 74 -2.63 -11.13 9.16
N ARG A 75 -2.93 -12.33 8.64
CA ARG A 75 -2.28 -12.85 7.42
C ARG A 75 -2.55 -11.99 6.18
N ALA A 76 -3.80 -11.55 5.99
CA ALA A 76 -4.15 -10.70 4.84
C ALA A 76 -3.45 -9.33 4.90
N VAL A 77 -3.40 -8.70 6.08
CA VAL A 77 -2.67 -7.45 6.32
C VAL A 77 -1.17 -7.65 6.09
N THR A 78 -0.59 -8.74 6.61
CA THR A 78 0.84 -9.05 6.45
C THR A 78 1.21 -9.22 4.98
N ARG A 79 0.40 -9.95 4.20
CA ARG A 79 0.60 -10.10 2.75
C ARG A 79 0.54 -8.75 2.04
N ALA A 80 -0.47 -7.93 2.35
CA ALA A 80 -0.58 -6.58 1.79
C ALA A 80 0.64 -5.71 2.15
N ARG A 81 1.13 -5.76 3.38
CA ARG A 81 2.35 -5.04 3.80
C ARG A 81 3.60 -5.54 3.09
N ALA A 82 3.74 -6.84 2.87
CA ALA A 82 4.90 -7.42 2.17
C ALA A 82 5.07 -6.85 0.74
N THR A 83 3.97 -6.45 0.08
CA THR A 83 4.03 -5.78 -1.24
C THR A 83 4.67 -4.40 -1.20
N LEU A 84 4.77 -3.77 -0.02
CA LEU A 84 5.48 -2.50 0.20
C LEU A 84 6.93 -2.71 0.63
N SER A 85 7.25 -3.86 1.22
CA SER A 85 8.61 -4.21 1.63
C SER A 85 9.60 -4.31 0.48
N VAL A 86 9.11 -4.45 -0.76
CA VAL A 86 9.92 -4.37 -1.98
C VAL A 86 10.69 -3.06 -2.11
N TYR A 87 10.16 -1.94 -1.57
CA TYR A 87 10.85 -0.64 -1.55
C TYR A 87 12.04 -0.65 -0.60
N GLY A 88 11.81 -1.07 0.65
CA GLY A 88 12.89 -1.21 1.64
C GLY A 88 13.96 -2.18 1.16
N ASP A 89 13.56 -3.32 0.59
CA ASP A 89 14.49 -4.32 0.05
C ASP A 89 15.30 -3.76 -1.14
N GLY A 90 14.70 -2.92 -1.97
CA GLY A 90 15.37 -2.21 -3.05
C GLY A 90 16.47 -1.29 -2.54
N LEU A 91 16.16 -0.48 -1.53
CA LEU A 91 17.12 0.44 -0.90
C LEU A 91 18.25 -0.32 -0.18
N ILE A 92 17.95 -1.44 0.47
CA ILE A 92 18.98 -2.31 1.06
C ILE A 92 19.93 -2.83 -0.03
N ARG A 93 19.38 -3.31 -1.15
CA ARG A 93 20.20 -3.78 -2.29
C ARG A 93 21.05 -2.67 -2.90
N SER A 94 20.62 -1.41 -2.84
CA SER A 94 21.41 -0.27 -3.31
C SER A 94 22.48 0.19 -2.31
N GLY A 95 22.60 -0.47 -1.15
CA GLY A 95 23.61 -0.20 -0.13
C GLY A 95 23.15 0.69 1.02
N MET A 96 21.87 1.04 1.10
CA MET A 96 21.31 1.77 2.25
C MET A 96 21.30 0.88 3.50
N ALA A 97 21.56 1.46 4.67
CA ALA A 97 21.46 0.74 5.93
C ALA A 97 20.02 0.24 6.17
N GLU A 98 19.86 -0.99 6.66
CA GLU A 98 18.54 -1.62 6.80
C GLU A 98 17.55 -0.76 7.60
N ALA A 99 17.96 -0.23 8.75
CA ALA A 99 17.09 0.62 9.58
C ALA A 99 16.60 1.87 8.82
N GLU A 100 17.47 2.49 8.02
CA GLU A 100 17.14 3.65 7.20
C GLU A 100 16.21 3.26 6.04
N ALA A 101 16.49 2.15 5.36
CA ALA A 101 15.65 1.63 4.29
C ALA A 101 14.22 1.30 4.75
N ARG A 102 14.07 0.71 5.94
CA ARG A 102 12.75 0.43 6.55
C ARG A 102 12.04 1.72 6.98
N ALA A 103 12.77 2.71 7.47
CA ALA A 103 12.18 4.03 7.75
C ALA A 103 11.68 4.72 6.47
N MET A 104 12.45 4.64 5.38
CA MET A 104 12.06 5.14 4.06
C MET A 104 10.84 4.41 3.49
N GLU A 105 10.77 3.08 3.64
CA GLU A 105 9.59 2.28 3.30
C GLU A 105 8.34 2.80 4.01
N GLY A 106 8.43 3.04 5.33
CA GLY A 106 7.34 3.60 6.13
C GLY A 106 6.94 5.01 5.68
N LEU A 107 7.89 5.85 5.29
CA LEU A 107 7.64 7.20 4.77
C LEU A 107 6.91 7.17 3.42
N ILE A 108 7.34 6.29 2.50
CA ILE A 108 6.68 6.08 1.20
C ILE A 108 5.24 5.65 1.42
N TRP A 109 5.01 4.63 2.26
CA TRP A 109 3.66 4.17 2.56
C TRP A 109 2.80 5.27 3.17
N SER A 110 3.31 5.98 4.17
CA SER A 110 2.57 7.07 4.84
C SER A 110 2.18 8.18 3.87
N THR A 111 3.08 8.51 2.94
CA THR A 111 2.83 9.54 1.92
C THR A 111 1.75 9.11 0.93
N LEU A 112 1.84 7.88 0.40
CA LEU A 112 0.83 7.35 -0.53
C LEU A 112 -0.53 7.17 0.14
N HIS A 113 -0.56 6.59 1.35
CA HIS A 113 -1.76 6.41 2.14
C HIS A 113 -2.43 7.75 2.46
N GLY A 114 -1.65 8.73 2.91
CA GLY A 114 -2.14 10.08 3.18
C GLY A 114 -2.71 10.77 1.94
N ALA A 115 -1.98 10.74 0.82
CA ALA A 115 -2.41 11.39 -0.41
C ALA A 115 -3.74 10.82 -0.95
N VAL A 116 -3.86 9.48 -0.97
CA VAL A 116 -5.10 8.79 -1.33
C VAL A 116 -6.23 9.12 -0.36
N THR A 117 -5.97 9.06 0.95
CA THR A 117 -6.99 9.31 1.97
C THR A 117 -7.53 10.73 1.89
N LEU A 118 -6.65 11.73 1.67
CA LEU A 118 -7.04 13.12 1.49
C LEU A 118 -7.87 13.32 0.21
N GLU A 119 -7.47 12.71 -0.90
CA GLU A 119 -8.23 12.79 -2.15
C GLU A 119 -9.61 12.13 -2.01
N LEU A 120 -9.67 10.95 -1.39
CA LEU A 120 -10.92 10.27 -1.08
C LEU A 120 -11.80 11.07 -0.10
N ALA A 121 -11.22 11.89 0.77
CA ALA A 121 -11.95 12.77 1.68
C ALA A 121 -12.44 14.05 0.99
N GLY A 122 -12.02 14.33 -0.25
CA GLY A 122 -12.33 15.57 -0.97
C GLY A 122 -11.60 16.79 -0.39
N THR A 123 -10.57 16.59 0.44
CA THR A 123 -9.76 17.67 1.00
C THR A 123 -8.63 18.10 0.05
N THR A 124 -8.40 17.34 -1.02
CA THR A 124 -7.51 17.69 -2.13
C THR A 124 -8.24 17.45 -3.47
N PRO A 125 -7.84 18.16 -4.56
CA PRO A 125 -8.43 17.96 -5.89
C PRO A 125 -8.24 16.54 -6.43
N PRO A 126 -9.13 16.04 -7.31
CA PRO A 126 -8.93 14.78 -8.02
C PRO A 126 -7.58 14.75 -8.77
N GLY A 127 -6.86 13.63 -8.67
CA GLY A 127 -5.52 13.44 -9.26
C GLY A 127 -4.35 13.80 -8.34
N SER A 128 -4.61 14.34 -7.15
CA SER A 128 -3.55 14.71 -6.18
C SER A 128 -2.72 13.51 -5.71
N ALA A 129 -3.31 12.33 -5.55
CA ALA A 129 -2.62 11.11 -5.16
C ALA A 129 -1.66 10.62 -6.26
N ARG A 130 -2.10 10.67 -7.53
CA ARG A 130 -1.24 10.33 -8.69
C ARG A 130 -0.09 11.32 -8.83
N GLU A 131 -0.34 12.61 -8.65
CA GLU A 131 0.70 13.63 -8.70
C GLU A 131 1.73 13.44 -7.57
N THR A 132 1.26 13.16 -6.35
CA THR A 132 2.14 12.83 -5.21
C THR A 132 3.05 11.64 -5.53
N LEU A 133 2.50 10.54 -6.06
CA LEU A 133 3.28 9.38 -6.48
C LEU A 133 4.32 9.75 -7.55
N ARG A 134 3.93 10.54 -8.55
CA ARG A 134 4.85 11.00 -9.60
C ARG A 134 6.00 11.86 -9.04
N LEU A 135 5.75 12.63 -7.99
CA LEU A 135 6.77 13.43 -7.31
C LEU A 135 7.71 12.55 -6.49
N LEU A 136 7.18 11.57 -5.73
CA LEU A 136 7.99 10.60 -4.98
C LEU A 136 8.98 9.86 -5.87
N GLY A 137 8.55 9.36 -7.03
CA GLY A 137 9.44 8.67 -7.96
C GLY A 137 10.59 9.53 -8.50
N ARG A 138 10.39 10.86 -8.61
CA ARG A 138 11.45 11.79 -9.03
C ARG A 138 12.51 12.05 -7.95
N PHE A 139 12.13 11.96 -6.68
CA PHE A 139 13.09 12.10 -5.58
C PHE A 139 13.91 10.83 -5.39
N ALA A 140 13.30 9.65 -5.59
CA ALA A 140 14.01 8.37 -5.54
C ALA A 140 15.06 8.23 -6.66
N ALA A 141 14.77 8.72 -7.87
CA ALA A 141 15.69 8.61 -9.03
C ALA A 141 16.89 9.58 -9.03
N ARG A 142 17.08 10.38 -7.96
CA ARG A 142 18.13 11.41 -7.87
C ARG A 142 19.19 11.15 -6.78
N GLY A 143 19.03 10.08 -5.99
CA GLY A 143 20.03 9.59 -5.04
C GLY A 143 20.80 8.43 -5.63
#